data_AF-X1J2R7-F1
#
_entry.id   AF-X1J2R7-F1
#
_cell.length_a   1.000
_cell.length_b   1.000
_cell.length_c   1.000
_cell.angle_alpha   90.00
_cell.angle_beta   90.00
_cell.angle_gamma   90.00
#
_symmetry.space_group_name_H-M   'P 1'
#
loop_
_entity.id
_entity.type
_entity.pdbx_description
1 polymer ?
#
loop_
_entity_poly.entity_id
_entity_poly.type
_entity_poly.pdbx_seq_one_letter_code
_entity_poly.pdbx_strand_id
1 'polypeptide(L)'
;TRRPQLEMARSLGIKSFPTPAGGCLLTDPIFSKKIKHLLKGGKLSLNEIELLKLGRHFLLKEGVKLIIGRNKIENTMILQLAIEGDICLQVVDYPGPIGLLRKGDAGDEILLLAASITARYSDAPYARTKVEYFRLPQKEKRYIEVIPVKDEKLETLRIGDR
;
A
#
# COMPACT_ATOMS: atom_id res chain seq x y z
N THR A 1 10.74 14.91 -18.62
CA THR A 1 11.82 13.93 -18.33
C THR A 1 13.16 14.63 -18.35
N ARG A 2 14.13 14.22 -17.52
CA ARG A 2 15.47 14.85 -17.40
C ARG A 2 16.43 14.57 -18.57
N ARG A 3 15.93 13.95 -19.66
CA ARG A 3 16.74 13.47 -20.80
C ARG A 3 17.62 14.56 -21.43
N PRO A 4 17.08 15.75 -21.78
CA PRO A 4 17.89 16.80 -22.41
C PRO A 4 19.06 17.27 -21.53
N GLN A 5 18.84 17.36 -20.22
CA GLN A 5 19.86 17.79 -19.24
C GLN A 5 20.95 16.74 -19.06
N LEU A 6 20.60 15.45 -19.13
CA LEU A 6 21.55 14.33 -19.07
C LEU A 6 22.41 14.23 -20.34
N GLU A 7 21.83 14.52 -21.51
CA GLU A 7 22.56 14.58 -22.78
C GLU A 7 23.53 15.76 -22.81
N MET A 8 23.10 16.94 -22.36
CA MET A 8 23.97 18.11 -22.23
C MET A 8 25.12 17.89 -21.22
N ALA A 9 24.84 17.24 -20.09
CA ALA A 9 25.90 16.88 -19.14
C ALA A 9 26.94 15.95 -19.78
N ARG A 10 26.51 15.03 -20.65
CA ARG A 10 27.39 14.11 -21.39
C ARG A 10 28.24 14.86 -22.43
N SER A 11 27.67 15.80 -23.18
CA SER A 11 28.41 16.59 -24.17
C SER A 11 29.43 17.54 -23.54
N LEU A 12 29.19 18.00 -22.30
CA LEU A 12 30.11 18.83 -21.52
C LEU A 12 31.15 18.03 -20.72
N GLY A 13 31.17 16.70 -20.84
CA GLY A 13 32.13 15.85 -20.11
C GLY A 13 31.90 15.78 -18.59
N ILE A 14 30.71 16.17 -18.11
CA ILE A 14 30.36 16.17 -16.69
C ILE A 14 30.05 14.72 -16.26
N LYS A 15 31.03 14.08 -15.61
CA LYS A 15 30.96 12.66 -15.22
C LYS A 15 30.17 12.40 -13.93
N SER A 16 30.03 13.40 -13.06
CA SER A 16 29.24 13.29 -11.82
C SER A 16 28.40 14.55 -11.60
N PHE A 17 27.11 14.36 -11.39
CA PHE A 17 26.22 15.38 -10.86
C PHE A 17 25.35 14.71 -9.79
N PRO A 18 24.95 15.43 -8.74
CA PRO A 18 24.06 14.86 -7.74
C PRO A 18 22.77 14.39 -8.41
N THR A 19 22.29 13.22 -8.00
CA THR A 19 20.88 12.87 -8.22
C THR A 19 20.03 13.97 -7.59
N PRO A 20 18.86 14.32 -8.17
CA PRO A 20 17.97 15.28 -7.54
C PRO A 20 17.81 14.91 -6.06
N ALA A 21 18.11 15.84 -5.15
CA ALA A 21 17.79 15.62 -3.75
C ALA A 21 16.29 15.34 -3.68
N GLY A 22 15.89 14.25 -3.01
CA GLY A 22 14.50 13.77 -2.97
C GLY A 22 13.50 14.70 -2.26
N GLY A 23 13.84 15.99 -2.11
CA GLY A 23 13.06 16.99 -1.43
C GLY A 23 12.78 16.64 0.03
N CYS A 24 12.03 17.51 0.71
CA CYS A 24 11.37 17.11 1.94
C CYS A 24 10.16 16.23 1.57
N LEU A 25 9.97 15.09 2.22
CA LEU A 25 8.80 14.23 1.99
C LEU A 25 7.46 15.00 2.12
N LEU A 26 7.40 16.03 2.96
CA LEU A 26 6.20 16.88 3.11
C LEU A 26 5.96 17.79 1.90
N THR A 27 6.96 18.03 1.07
CA THR A 27 6.81 18.79 -0.18
C THR A 27 6.31 17.91 -1.34
N ASP A 28 6.32 16.58 -1.17
CA ASP A 28 5.68 15.67 -2.12
C ASP A 28 4.14 15.73 -1.97
N PRO A 29 3.39 16.14 -3.01
CA PRO A 29 1.94 16.32 -2.92
C PRO A 29 1.19 15.03 -2.56
N ILE A 30 1.70 13.89 -3.01
CA ILE A 30 1.11 12.57 -2.76
C ILE A 30 1.26 12.19 -1.28
N PHE A 31 2.47 12.32 -0.74
CA PHE A 31 2.77 12.05 0.66
C PHE A 31 2.05 13.03 1.58
N SER A 32 1.98 14.31 1.21
CA SER A 32 1.18 15.32 1.90
C SER A 32 -0.31 14.94 1.97
N LYS A 33 -0.91 14.42 0.89
CA LYS A 33 -2.30 13.91 0.90
C LYS A 33 -2.48 12.73 1.87
N LYS A 34 -1.50 11.81 1.91
CA LYS A 34 -1.51 10.67 2.84
C LYS A 34 -1.43 11.11 4.30
N ILE A 35 -0.54 12.07 4.63
CA ILE A 35 -0.43 12.63 5.98
C ILE A 35 -1.70 13.35 6.40
N LYS A 36 -2.29 14.16 5.51
CA LYS A 36 -3.58 14.83 5.79
C LYS A 36 -4.66 13.83 6.16
N HIS A 37 -4.72 12.68 5.49
CA HIS A 37 -5.66 11.60 5.85
C HIS A 37 -5.34 10.96 7.21
N LEU A 38 -4.06 10.71 7.48
CA LEU A 38 -3.63 10.17 8.77
C LEU A 38 -4.06 11.10 9.93
N LEU A 39 -3.84 12.41 9.78
CA LEU A 39 -4.19 13.41 10.79
C LEU A 39 -5.69 13.49 11.06
N LYS A 40 -6.54 13.28 10.04
CA LYS A 40 -8.00 13.21 10.23
C LYS A 40 -8.43 12.00 11.06
N GLY A 41 -7.73 10.87 10.90
CA GLY A 41 -8.02 9.61 11.57
C GLY A 41 -7.48 9.47 13.00
N GLY A 42 -6.81 10.50 13.52
CA GLY A 42 -6.31 10.56 14.89
C GLY A 42 -4.78 10.53 15.01
N LYS A 43 -4.25 9.65 15.87
CA LYS A 43 -2.88 9.72 16.41
C LYS A 43 -1.80 9.50 15.34
N LEU A 44 -0.93 10.51 15.21
CA LEU A 44 0.34 10.42 14.49
C LEU A 44 1.32 9.59 15.32
N SER A 45 1.75 8.43 14.83
CA SER A 45 2.83 7.64 15.44
C SER A 45 3.98 7.46 14.44
N LEU A 46 5.19 7.19 14.95
CA LEU A 46 6.32 6.88 14.08
C LEU A 46 6.03 5.67 13.19
N ASN A 47 5.38 4.63 13.73
CA ASN A 47 4.95 3.46 12.98
C ASN A 47 4.00 3.82 11.81
N GLU A 48 3.04 4.72 12.06
CA GLU A 48 2.13 5.20 11.02
C GLU A 48 2.86 5.95 9.91
N ILE A 49 3.81 6.82 10.27
CA ILE A 49 4.62 7.60 9.33
C ILE A 49 5.50 6.66 8.48
N GLU A 50 6.14 5.65 9.08
CA GLU A 50 6.93 4.68 8.33
C GLU A 50 6.06 3.88 7.36
N LEU A 51 4.87 3.46 7.78
CA LEU A 51 3.91 2.79 6.87
C LEU A 51 3.48 3.68 5.70
N LEU A 52 3.37 5.01 5.86
CA LEU A 52 2.99 5.90 4.76
C LEU A 52 3.99 5.91 3.59
N LYS A 53 5.25 5.54 3.86
CA LYS A 53 6.31 5.45 2.85
C LYS A 53 6.23 4.17 2.02
N LEU A 54 5.52 3.16 2.52
CA LEU A 54 5.47 1.82 1.95
C LEU A 54 4.15 1.59 1.20
N GLY A 55 4.21 0.87 0.09
CA GLY A 55 3.02 0.37 -0.56
C GLY A 55 2.12 1.42 -1.22
N ARG A 56 0.97 0.91 -1.65
CA ARG A 56 -0.18 1.66 -2.18
C ARG A 56 -1.22 1.77 -1.09
N HIS A 57 -1.79 2.95 -0.86
CA HIS A 57 -2.73 3.20 0.21
C HIS A 57 -4.15 3.31 -0.33
N PHE A 58 -5.09 2.68 0.34
CA PHE A 58 -6.52 2.78 0.07
C PHE A 58 -7.25 3.17 1.35
N LEU A 59 -8.15 4.15 1.26
CA LEU A 59 -9.06 4.50 2.33
C LEU A 59 -10.35 3.69 2.13
N LEU A 60 -10.62 2.72 3.01
CA LEU A 60 -11.81 1.87 2.88
C LEU A 60 -13.00 2.44 3.66
N LYS A 61 -12.71 3.08 4.79
CA LYS A 61 -13.67 3.77 5.66
C LYS A 61 -12.92 4.84 6.45
N GLU A 62 -13.63 5.76 7.09
CA GLU A 62 -13.03 6.76 7.96
C GLU A 62 -12.12 6.10 9.02
N GLY A 63 -10.83 6.46 8.98
CA GLY A 63 -9.82 5.91 9.89
C GLY A 63 -9.40 4.46 9.63
N VAL A 64 -9.89 3.80 8.57
CA VAL A 64 -9.56 2.42 8.19
C VAL A 64 -8.88 2.43 6.83
N LYS A 65 -7.65 1.92 6.77
CA LYS A 65 -6.81 1.95 5.57
C LYS A 65 -6.25 0.58 5.24
N LEU A 66 -6.08 0.34 3.96
CA LEU A 66 -5.38 -0.82 3.42
C LEU A 66 -4.08 -0.36 2.77
N ILE A 67 -2.98 -1.06 3.08
CA ILE A 67 -1.68 -0.85 2.46
C ILE A 67 -1.32 -2.10 1.66
N ILE A 68 -1.06 -1.96 0.37
CA ILE A 68 -0.62 -3.06 -0.50
C ILE A 68 0.86 -2.87 -0.86
N GLY A 69 1.72 -3.81 -0.50
CA GLY A 69 3.15 -3.73 -0.82
C GLY A 69 3.42 -3.69 -2.33
N ARG A 70 4.45 -2.94 -2.76
CA ARG A 70 4.82 -2.84 -4.19
C ARG A 70 5.84 -3.90 -4.62
N ASN A 71 6.58 -4.45 -3.68
CA ASN A 71 7.65 -5.42 -3.92
C ASN A 71 7.92 -6.25 -2.66
N LYS A 72 8.80 -7.26 -2.77
CA LYS A 72 9.13 -8.18 -1.67
C LYS A 72 9.73 -7.48 -0.44
N ILE A 73 10.54 -6.43 -0.66
CA ILE A 73 11.16 -5.65 0.43
C ILE A 73 10.06 -4.93 1.22
N GLU A 74 9.16 -4.24 0.53
CA GLU A 74 8.02 -3.56 1.16
C GLU A 74 7.09 -4.53 1.87
N ASN A 75 6.80 -5.70 1.29
CA ASN A 75 5.99 -6.72 1.95
C ASN A 75 6.59 -7.11 3.32
N THR A 76 7.91 -7.29 3.37
CA THR A 76 8.62 -7.63 4.61
C THR A 76 8.53 -6.50 5.63
N MET A 77 8.76 -5.25 5.20
CA MET A 77 8.67 -4.08 6.08
C MET A 77 7.24 -3.83 6.58
N ILE A 78 6.22 -4.04 5.73
CA ILE A 78 4.82 -3.93 6.12
C ILE A 78 4.49 -4.93 7.24
N LEU A 79 4.92 -6.18 7.11
CA LEU A 79 4.73 -7.20 8.15
C LEU A 79 5.44 -6.86 9.46
N GLN A 80 6.62 -6.22 9.40
CA GLN A 80 7.37 -5.78 10.58
C GLN A 80 6.72 -4.58 11.28
N LEU A 81 6.03 -3.72 10.52
CA LEU A 81 5.33 -2.55 11.05
C LEU A 81 3.89 -2.84 11.47
N ALA A 82 3.39 -4.04 11.21
CA ALA A 82 2.06 -4.46 11.61
C ALA A 82 1.98 -4.56 13.15
N ILE A 83 0.86 -4.09 13.72
CA ILE A 83 0.63 -4.02 15.18
C ILE A 83 -0.60 -4.84 15.56
N GLU A 84 -0.86 -4.97 16.85
CA GLU A 84 -2.06 -5.63 17.37
C GLU A 84 -3.35 -5.05 16.77
N GLY A 85 -4.26 -5.93 16.35
CA GLY A 85 -5.52 -5.58 15.71
C GLY A 85 -5.45 -5.41 14.19
N ASP A 86 -4.25 -5.40 13.58
CA ASP A 86 -4.13 -5.43 12.12
C ASP A 86 -4.50 -6.80 11.55
N ILE A 87 -4.97 -6.78 10.31
CA ILE A 87 -5.14 -7.99 9.50
C ILE A 87 -4.18 -7.94 8.32
N CYS A 88 -3.40 -9.01 8.16
CA CYS A 88 -2.58 -9.23 6.97
C CYS A 88 -3.35 -10.12 5.99
N LEU A 89 -3.23 -9.84 4.70
CA LEU A 89 -3.90 -10.56 3.62
C LEU A 89 -2.90 -10.96 2.53
N GLN A 90 -3.08 -12.14 1.96
CA GLN A 90 -2.28 -12.63 0.84
C GLN A 90 -3.10 -13.61 -0.02
N VAL A 91 -2.90 -13.60 -1.34
CA VAL A 91 -3.49 -14.61 -2.22
C VAL A 91 -2.76 -15.95 -2.04
N VAL A 92 -3.52 -17.05 -2.00
CA VAL A 92 -2.97 -18.39 -1.72
C VAL A 92 -2.34 -19.01 -2.97
N ASP A 93 -3.10 -19.07 -4.06
CA ASP A 93 -2.74 -19.88 -5.23
C ASP A 93 -1.92 -19.12 -6.29
N TYR A 94 -1.67 -17.82 -6.06
CA TYR A 94 -1.02 -16.93 -7.02
C TYR A 94 0.01 -16.04 -6.32
N PRO A 95 1.14 -15.74 -6.98
CA PRO A 95 2.05 -14.70 -6.53
C PRO A 95 1.30 -13.37 -6.37
N GLY A 96 1.57 -12.69 -5.25
CA GLY A 96 0.90 -11.45 -4.94
C GLY A 96 1.56 -10.70 -3.79
N PRO A 97 1.16 -9.43 -3.58
CA PRO A 97 1.66 -8.62 -2.49
C PRO A 97 1.05 -9.04 -1.15
N ILE A 98 1.64 -8.51 -0.08
CA ILE A 98 0.98 -8.48 1.22
C ILE A 98 0.08 -7.25 1.27
N GLY A 99 -1.17 -7.46 1.68
CA GLY A 99 -2.09 -6.42 2.10
C GLY A 99 -2.09 -6.30 3.63
N LEU A 100 -2.02 -5.08 4.16
CA LEU A 100 -2.18 -4.79 5.59
C LEU A 100 -3.40 -3.90 5.79
N LEU A 101 -4.44 -4.45 6.40
CA LEU A 101 -5.63 -3.73 6.83
C LEU A 101 -5.43 -3.23 8.27
N ARG A 102 -5.28 -1.91 8.41
CA ARG A 102 -5.17 -1.22 9.70
C ARG A 102 -6.56 -1.07 10.31
N LYS A 103 -6.70 -1.39 11.61
CA LYS A 103 -8.00 -1.51 12.33
C LYS A 103 -8.88 -2.58 11.70
N GLY A 104 -8.44 -3.83 11.82
CA GLY A 104 -9.05 -5.00 11.17
C GLY A 104 -10.39 -5.44 11.77
N ASP A 105 -10.94 -4.71 12.73
CA ASP A 105 -12.27 -4.89 13.32
C ASP A 105 -13.36 -4.06 12.61
N ALA A 106 -13.05 -3.47 11.45
CA ALA A 106 -13.94 -2.61 10.67
C ALA A 106 -15.17 -3.29 10.01
N GLY A 107 -15.41 -4.58 10.30
CA GLY A 107 -16.53 -5.37 9.78
C GLY A 107 -16.22 -6.18 8.52
N ASP A 108 -17.06 -7.18 8.26
CA ASP A 108 -16.83 -8.20 7.22
C ASP A 108 -16.84 -7.62 5.80
N GLU A 109 -17.66 -6.60 5.53
CA GLU A 109 -17.71 -5.93 4.23
C GLU A 109 -16.36 -5.25 3.89
N ILE A 110 -15.72 -4.66 4.89
CA ILE A 110 -14.42 -4.01 4.73
C ILE A 110 -13.33 -5.05 4.55
N LEU A 111 -13.40 -6.18 5.27
CA LEU A 111 -12.49 -7.30 5.10
C LEU A 111 -12.61 -7.89 3.68
N LEU A 112 -13.83 -8.10 3.19
CA LEU A 112 -14.10 -8.55 1.82
C LEU A 112 -13.51 -7.58 0.80
N LEU A 113 -13.75 -6.27 0.96
CA LEU A 113 -13.19 -5.26 0.07
C LEU A 113 -11.66 -5.27 0.09
N ALA A 114 -11.04 -5.39 1.27
CA ALA A 114 -9.60 -5.45 1.41
C ALA A 114 -8.99 -6.69 0.73
N ALA A 115 -9.64 -7.84 0.88
CA ALA A 115 -9.26 -9.07 0.19
C ALA A 115 -9.39 -8.93 -1.33
N SER A 116 -10.49 -8.36 -1.84
CA SER A 116 -10.69 -8.12 -3.27
C SER A 116 -9.66 -7.16 -3.88
N ILE A 117 -9.25 -6.11 -3.14
CA ILE A 117 -8.18 -5.21 -3.56
C ILE A 117 -6.83 -5.92 -3.56
N THR A 118 -6.55 -6.73 -2.53
CA THR A 118 -5.29 -7.50 -2.46
C THR A 118 -5.19 -8.48 -3.62
N ALA A 119 -6.27 -9.20 -3.93
CA ALA A 119 -6.35 -10.09 -5.08
C ALA A 119 -6.14 -9.37 -6.42
N ARG A 120 -6.67 -8.15 -6.57
CA ARG A 120 -6.48 -7.33 -7.77
C ARG A 120 -5.02 -6.97 -8.06
N TYR A 121 -4.17 -6.90 -7.04
CA TYR A 121 -2.73 -6.64 -7.20
C TYR A 121 -1.88 -7.92 -7.30
N SER A 122 -2.50 -9.10 -7.31
CA SER A 122 -1.84 -10.38 -7.55
C SER A 122 -1.94 -10.80 -9.02
N ASP A 123 -1.27 -11.90 -9.36
CA ASP A 123 -1.37 -12.53 -10.69
C ASP A 123 -2.63 -13.41 -10.83
N ALA A 124 -3.55 -13.37 -9.86
CA ALA A 124 -4.80 -14.11 -9.93
C ALA A 124 -5.71 -13.62 -11.06
N PRO A 125 -6.44 -14.53 -11.74
CA PRO A 125 -7.41 -14.16 -12.75
C PRO A 125 -8.59 -13.38 -12.14
N TYR A 126 -9.36 -12.69 -12.98
CA TYR A 126 -10.63 -12.04 -12.60
C TYR A 126 -11.75 -13.08 -12.37
N ALA A 127 -11.51 -13.99 -11.44
CA ALA A 127 -12.40 -15.05 -11.03
C ALA A 127 -12.35 -15.19 -9.50
N ARG A 128 -13.17 -16.08 -8.97
CA ARG A 128 -13.18 -16.40 -7.54
C ARG A 128 -11.79 -16.90 -7.13
N THR A 129 -11.16 -16.15 -6.23
CA THR A 129 -9.78 -16.32 -5.78
C THR A 129 -9.76 -16.44 -4.26
N LYS A 130 -8.96 -17.39 -3.76
CA LYS A 130 -8.79 -17.62 -2.33
C LYS A 130 -7.73 -16.68 -1.76
N VAL A 131 -8.13 -15.89 -0.76
CA VAL A 131 -7.27 -14.99 0.00
C VAL A 131 -7.13 -15.54 1.41
N GLU A 132 -5.90 -15.77 1.85
CA GLU A 132 -5.61 -16.01 3.26
C GLU A 132 -5.51 -14.69 4.01
N TYR A 133 -5.99 -14.69 5.24
CA TYR A 133 -5.81 -13.57 6.16
C TYR A 133 -5.58 -14.05 7.58
N PHE A 134 -4.86 -13.26 8.36
CA PHE A 134 -4.64 -13.50 9.78
C PHE A 134 -4.58 -12.19 10.54
N ARG A 135 -5.05 -12.20 11.79
CA ARG A 135 -5.01 -11.03 12.67
C ARG A 135 -3.75 -11.06 13.53
N LEU A 136 -3.21 -9.91 13.89
CA LEU A 136 -2.13 -9.85 14.88
C LEU A 136 -2.67 -9.59 16.29
N PRO A 137 -2.10 -10.22 17.33
CA PRO A 137 -0.95 -11.14 17.28
C PRO A 137 -1.33 -12.60 16.99
N GLN A 138 -2.61 -12.97 17.08
CA GLN A 138 -3.08 -14.33 16.86
C GLN A 138 -3.03 -14.67 15.37
N LYS A 139 -1.85 -15.10 14.87
CA LYS A 139 -1.56 -15.50 13.47
C LYS A 139 -2.33 -16.75 13.00
N GLU A 140 -3.53 -16.98 13.51
CA GLU A 140 -4.46 -17.98 13.03
C GLU A 140 -4.87 -17.63 11.60
N LYS A 141 -4.53 -18.53 10.67
CA LYS A 141 -4.85 -18.36 9.25
C LYS A 141 -6.32 -18.67 9.02
N ARG A 142 -7.00 -17.73 8.38
CA ARG A 142 -8.37 -17.87 7.88
C ARG A 142 -8.38 -17.61 6.38
N TYR A 143 -9.45 -18.02 5.73
CA TYR A 143 -9.58 -17.92 4.29
C TYR A 143 -10.90 -17.27 3.91
N ILE A 144 -10.86 -16.51 2.82
CA ILE A 144 -12.04 -15.89 2.23
C ILE A 144 -11.93 -15.97 0.70
N GLU A 145 -13.05 -16.20 0.04
CA GLU A 145 -13.13 -16.21 -1.41
C GLU A 145 -13.66 -14.88 -1.91
N VAL A 146 -12.94 -14.26 -2.84
CA VAL A 146 -13.27 -12.95 -3.41
C VAL A 146 -13.05 -12.92 -4.91
N ILE A 147 -13.69 -11.97 -5.57
CA ILE A 147 -13.39 -11.64 -6.97
C ILE A 147 -12.57 -10.34 -6.94
N PRO A 148 -11.44 -10.27 -7.68
CA PRO A 148 -10.66 -9.04 -7.80
C PRO A 148 -11.52 -7.83 -8.15
N VAL A 149 -11.28 -6.71 -7.45
CA VAL A 149 -12.03 -5.48 -7.69
C VAL A 149 -11.72 -4.89 -9.08
N LYS A 150 -12.70 -4.28 -9.73
CA LYS A 150 -12.52 -3.54 -11.00
C LYS A 150 -11.75 -2.23 -10.79
N ASP A 151 -11.03 -1.80 -11.82
CA ASP A 151 -10.15 -0.62 -11.77
C ASP A 151 -10.90 0.68 -11.44
N GLU A 152 -12.12 0.86 -11.96
CA GLU A 152 -12.96 2.03 -11.68
C GLU A 152 -13.21 2.22 -10.17
N LYS A 153 -13.49 1.13 -9.46
CA LYS A 153 -13.75 1.15 -8.01
C LYS A 153 -12.44 1.22 -7.20
N LEU A 154 -11.33 0.73 -7.76
CA LEU A 154 -10.02 0.79 -7.13
C LEU A 154 -9.51 2.23 -7.01
N GLU A 155 -9.64 3.00 -8.10
CA GLU A 155 -9.10 4.37 -8.18
C GLU A 155 -9.85 5.35 -7.27
N THR A 156 -11.14 5.15 -7.03
CA THR A 156 -11.92 6.00 -6.09
C THR A 156 -11.49 5.86 -4.64
N LEU A 157 -10.92 4.71 -4.26
CA LEU A 157 -10.47 4.42 -2.89
C LEU A 157 -8.99 4.77 -2.68
N ARG A 158 -8.24 5.03 -3.75
CA ARG A 158 -6.79 5.16 -3.71
C ARG A 158 -6.36 6.52 -3.15
N ILE A 159 -5.47 6.51 -2.16
CA ILE A 159 -4.91 7.71 -1.57
C ILE A 159 -3.57 8.05 -2.23
N GLY A 160 -3.54 9.20 -2.90
CA GLY A 160 -2.29 9.78 -3.38
C GLY A 160 -1.76 9.20 -4.68
N ASP A 161 -2.64 8.90 -5.64
CA ASP A 161 -2.22 8.76 -7.04
C ASP A 161 -2.45 10.06 -7.82
N ARG A 162 -1.82 10.15 -8.99
CA ARG A 162 -1.73 11.32 -9.87
C ARG A 162 -3.10 11.84 -10.29
#